data_AF-A0A395MGR9-F1
#
_entry.id   AF-A0A395MGR9-F1
#
_cell.length_a   1.000
_cell.length_b   1.000
_cell.length_c   1.000
_cell.angle_alpha   90.00
_cell.angle_beta   90.00
_cell.angle_gamma   90.00
#
_symmetry.space_group_name_H-M   'P 1'
#
loop_
_entity.id
_entity.type
_entity.pdbx_description
1 polymer ?
#
loop_
_entity_poly.entity_id
_entity_poly.type
_entity_poly.pdbx_seq_one_letter_code
_entity_poly.pdbx_strand_id
1 'polypeptide(L)'
;TGIKEATFLTGGKQIGAKGCYVEPTIFVDPHPDAKVLREEIFGPVLVAVRFSTEDEVIKLANDTEFGLSAYVWTAGISRALRLSQRLEAGTVNANGAGGLQPNVPMGGWKQSG
;
A
#
# COMPACT_ATOMS: atom_id res chain seq x y z
N THR A 1 4.24 -4.48 18.46
CA THR A 1 5.10 -5.24 17.53
C THR A 1 5.64 -4.35 16.42
N GLY A 2 4.85 -3.53 15.72
CA GLY A 2 5.37 -2.58 14.70
C GLY A 2 6.25 -1.41 15.15
N ILE A 3 6.10 -0.91 16.39
CA ILE A 3 6.84 0.27 16.92
C ILE A 3 8.38 0.08 16.92
N LYS A 4 8.86 -1.17 16.91
CA LYS A 4 10.30 -1.47 16.90
C LYS A 4 10.87 -1.68 15.49
N GLU A 5 10.02 -1.76 14.48
CA GLU A 5 10.38 -2.16 13.11
C GLU A 5 10.28 -1.00 12.11
N ALA A 6 9.71 0.13 12.53
CA ALA A 6 9.56 1.36 11.76
C ALA A 6 9.50 2.57 12.70
N THR A 7 9.70 3.78 12.16
CA THR A 7 9.53 5.01 12.92
C THR A 7 8.05 5.29 13.12
N PHE A 8 7.60 5.26 14.37
CA PHE A 8 6.22 5.57 14.76
C PHE A 8 6.01 7.10 14.82
N LEU A 9 5.02 7.61 14.08
CA LEU A 9 4.69 9.05 14.08
C LEU A 9 3.49 9.38 14.96
N THR A 10 2.41 8.61 14.90
CA THR A 10 1.16 8.90 15.62
C THR A 10 0.25 7.66 15.71
N GLY A 11 -0.74 7.72 16.60
CA GLY A 11 -1.81 6.72 16.76
C GLY A 11 -1.49 5.56 17.69
N GLY A 12 -1.89 4.36 17.29
CA GLY A 12 -1.51 3.11 17.94
C GLY A 12 -2.26 2.80 19.25
N LYS A 13 -3.34 3.52 19.56
CA LYS A 13 -4.13 3.33 20.78
C LYS A 13 -5.60 3.09 20.49
N GLN A 14 -6.29 2.50 21.46
CA GLN A 14 -7.75 2.42 21.47
C GLN A 14 -8.35 3.81 21.79
N ILE A 15 -9.43 4.16 21.10
CA ILE A 15 -10.21 5.37 21.38
C ILE A 15 -11.36 5.01 22.34
N GLY A 16 -11.37 5.65 23.50
CA GLY A 16 -12.43 5.50 24.51
C GLY A 16 -12.39 4.18 25.28
N ALA A 17 -13.34 4.02 26.20
CA ALA A 17 -13.43 2.85 27.10
C ALA A 17 -14.35 1.72 26.59
N LYS A 18 -15.09 1.95 25.49
CA LYS A 18 -16.05 1.01 24.91
C LYS A 18 -15.99 1.06 23.38
N GLY A 19 -16.36 -0.04 22.72
CA GLY A 19 -16.35 -0.16 21.26
C GLY A 19 -14.99 -0.61 20.69
N CYS A 20 -14.95 -0.82 19.37
CA CYS A 20 -13.78 -1.30 18.64
C CYS A 20 -13.09 -0.17 17.85
N TYR A 21 -12.82 0.96 18.52
CA TYR A 21 -12.23 2.14 17.88
C TYR A 21 -10.73 2.19 18.10
N VAL A 22 -9.98 2.43 17.03
CA VAL A 22 -8.50 2.50 17.03
C VAL A 22 -8.06 3.81 16.37
N GLU A 23 -7.04 4.47 16.93
CA GLU A 23 -6.47 5.68 16.36
C GLU A 23 -5.84 5.43 14.98
N PRO A 24 -6.02 6.34 14.01
CA PRO A 24 -5.23 6.34 12.78
C PRO A 24 -3.74 6.34 13.10
N THR A 25 -3.03 5.35 12.58
CA THR A 25 -1.63 5.08 12.94
C THR A 25 -0.74 5.27 11.72
N ILE A 26 0.38 5.99 11.88
CA ILE A 26 1.33 6.23 10.79
C ILE A 26 2.72 5.74 11.21
N PHE A 27 3.30 4.89 10.37
CA PHE A 27 4.71 4.50 10.40
C PHE A 27 5.44 5.03 9.18
N VAL A 28 6.71 5.39 9.35
CA VAL A 28 7.61 5.80 8.27
C VAL A 28 8.95 5.09 8.37
N ASP A 29 9.66 5.02 7.24
CA ASP A 29 10.99 4.43 7.14
C ASP A 29 11.07 3.03 7.79
N PRO A 30 10.20 2.07 7.39
CA PRO A 30 10.23 0.71 7.92
C PRO A 30 11.50 -0.03 7.49
N HIS A 31 11.93 -0.98 8.32
CA HIS A 31 12.86 -2.01 7.87
C HIS A 31 12.23 -2.81 6.69
N PRO A 32 13.00 -3.25 5.68
CA PRO A 32 12.45 -4.01 4.54
C PRO A 32 11.66 -5.26 4.94
N ASP A 33 12.09 -5.92 6.01
CA ASP A 33 11.43 -7.12 6.56
C ASP A 33 10.43 -6.81 7.70
N ALA A 34 10.06 -5.53 7.88
CA ALA A 34 9.09 -5.15 8.92
C ALA A 34 7.74 -5.81 8.66
N LYS A 35 7.15 -6.43 9.69
CA LYS A 35 5.84 -7.09 9.56
C LYS A 35 4.73 -6.11 9.20
N VAL A 36 4.81 -4.89 9.74
CA VAL A 36 3.86 -3.81 9.39
C VAL A 36 3.89 -3.43 7.91
N LEU A 37 4.99 -3.72 7.20
CA LEU A 37 5.11 -3.49 5.77
C LEU A 37 4.65 -4.71 4.95
N ARG A 38 4.88 -5.93 5.44
CA ARG A 38 4.69 -7.18 4.69
C ARG A 38 3.34 -7.86 4.91
N GLU A 39 2.75 -7.72 6.09
CA GLU A 39 1.49 -8.39 6.46
C GLU A 39 0.29 -7.44 6.36
N GLU A 40 -0.87 -7.97 5.99
CA GLU A 40 -2.11 -7.20 5.95
C GLU A 40 -2.65 -6.93 7.36
N ILE A 41 -2.70 -5.65 7.76
CA ILE A 41 -3.12 -5.26 9.12
C ILE A 41 -4.64 -5.17 9.25
N PHE A 42 -5.36 -4.85 8.17
CA PHE A 42 -6.82 -4.66 8.15
C PHE A 42 -7.38 -3.60 9.13
N GLY A 43 -6.52 -2.67 9.57
CA GLY A 43 -6.84 -1.57 10.48
C GLY A 43 -6.44 -0.21 9.92
N PRO A 44 -6.70 0.89 10.64
CA PRO A 44 -6.40 2.24 10.19
C PRO A 44 -4.90 2.56 10.34
N VAL A 45 -4.05 1.79 9.66
CA VAL A 45 -2.59 1.87 9.75
C VAL A 45 -2.00 2.14 8.36
N LEU A 46 -1.22 3.21 8.24
CA LEU A 46 -0.46 3.57 7.05
C LEU A 46 1.03 3.39 7.31
N VAL A 47 1.72 2.78 6.34
CA VAL A 47 3.19 2.72 6.32
C VAL A 47 3.69 3.45 5.09
N ALA A 48 4.56 4.44 5.28
CA ALA A 48 5.15 5.20 4.18
C ALA A 48 6.63 4.83 3.97
N VAL A 49 6.98 4.56 2.72
CA VAL A 49 8.33 4.24 2.27
C VAL A 49 8.76 5.28 1.26
N ARG A 50 9.97 5.83 1.43
CA ARG A 50 10.57 6.77 0.47
C ARG A 50 11.24 5.99 -0.66
N PHE A 51 11.23 6.57 -1.86
CA PHE A 51 11.95 6.07 -3.02
C PHE A 51 12.50 7.25 -3.83
N SER A 52 13.51 6.99 -4.65
CA SER A 52 14.18 8.01 -5.48
C SER A 52 14.01 7.78 -6.98
N THR A 53 13.75 6.53 -7.40
CA THR A 53 13.64 6.18 -8.83
C THR A 53 12.41 5.35 -9.16
N GLU A 54 12.01 5.32 -10.45
CA GLU A 54 10.91 4.46 -10.92
C GLU A 54 11.23 2.97 -10.73
N ASP A 55 12.46 2.53 -11.00
CA ASP A 55 12.83 1.12 -10.88
C ASP A 55 12.85 0.65 -9.42
N GLU A 56 13.33 1.51 -8.52
CA GLU A 56 13.30 1.25 -7.07
C GLU A 56 11.87 1.08 -6.56
N VAL A 57 10.96 2.01 -6.89
CA VAL A 57 9.57 1.91 -6.40
C VAL A 57 8.82 0.72 -6.99
N ILE A 58 9.11 0.34 -8.23
CA ILE A 58 8.51 -0.86 -8.84
C ILE A 58 9.01 -2.11 -8.11
N LYS A 59 10.32 -2.19 -7.84
CA LYS A 59 10.88 -3.31 -7.08
C LYS A 59 10.26 -3.40 -5.69
N LEU A 60 10.15 -2.27 -4.98
CA LEU A 60 9.53 -2.21 -3.65
C LEU A 60 8.05 -2.60 -3.69
N ALA A 61 7.29 -2.08 -4.65
CA ALA A 61 5.85 -2.34 -4.77
C ALA A 61 5.55 -3.81 -5.12
N ASN A 62 6.41 -4.45 -5.92
CA ASN A 62 6.25 -5.85 -6.30
C ASN A 62 6.89 -6.83 -5.29
N ASP A 63 7.73 -6.38 -4.35
CA ASP A 63 8.32 -7.21 -3.29
C ASP A 63 7.29 -7.49 -2.17
N THR A 64 6.25 -8.20 -2.55
CA THR A 64 5.18 -8.68 -1.68
C THR A 64 4.61 -9.97 -2.26
N GLU A 65 4.04 -10.80 -1.39
CA GLU A 65 3.31 -12.01 -1.77
C GLU A 65 1.91 -11.70 -2.32
N PHE A 66 1.44 -10.47 -2.16
CA PHE A 66 0.13 -9.98 -2.57
C PHE A 66 0.17 -9.23 -3.89
N GLY A 67 -1.01 -8.93 -4.44
CA GLY A 67 -1.14 -8.21 -5.70
C GLY A 67 -2.58 -7.85 -6.04
N LEU A 68 -3.37 -7.37 -5.06
CA LEU A 68 -4.77 -7.06 -5.29
C LEU A 68 -4.95 -5.78 -6.13
N SER A 69 -4.35 -4.67 -5.70
CA SER A 69 -4.52 -3.37 -6.36
C SER A 69 -3.31 -2.47 -6.13
N ALA A 70 -3.03 -1.60 -7.10
CA ALA A 70 -2.01 -0.57 -6.99
C ALA A 70 -2.55 0.79 -7.46
N TYR A 71 -1.90 1.86 -6.98
CA TYR A 71 -2.27 3.23 -7.30
C TYR A 71 -1.02 4.02 -7.69
N VAL A 72 -1.11 4.75 -8.80
CA VAL A 72 -0.04 5.60 -9.32
C VAL A 72 -0.53 7.04 -9.37
N TRP A 73 0.19 7.94 -8.71
CA TRP A 73 -0.09 9.38 -8.72
C TRP A 73 1.03 10.12 -9.47
N THR A 74 0.70 10.68 -10.62
CA THR A 74 1.67 11.38 -11.50
C THR A 74 0.95 12.28 -12.49
N ALA A 75 1.55 13.43 -12.83
CA ALA A 75 1.06 14.29 -13.91
C ALA A 75 1.38 13.77 -15.33
N GLY A 76 2.37 12.87 -15.45
CA GLY A 76 2.82 12.37 -16.75
C GLY A 76 2.08 11.10 -17.19
N ILE A 77 1.30 11.18 -18.28
CA ILE A 77 0.57 10.03 -18.82
C ILE A 77 1.48 8.87 -19.24
N SER A 78 2.61 9.16 -19.88
CA SER A 78 3.57 8.12 -20.27
C SER A 78 4.15 7.40 -19.05
N ARG A 79 4.36 8.14 -17.94
CA ARG A 79 4.81 7.56 -16.68
C ARG A 79 3.72 6.68 -16.07
N ALA A 80 2.48 7.16 -16.03
CA ALA A 80 1.35 6.36 -15.55
C ALA A 80 1.25 5.02 -16.30
N LEU A 81 1.26 5.05 -17.64
CA LEU A 81 1.16 3.85 -18.47
C LEU A 81 2.35 2.89 -18.27
N ARG A 82 3.60 3.40 -18.23
CA ARG A 82 4.79 2.58 -17.99
C ARG A 82 4.78 1.92 -16.61
N LEU A 83 4.38 2.65 -15.57
CA LEU A 83 4.28 2.09 -14.21
C LEU A 83 3.17 1.04 -14.14
N SER A 84 2.00 1.32 -14.70
CA SER A 84 0.87 0.38 -14.71
C SER A 84 1.19 -0.95 -15.40
N GLN A 85 2.05 -0.97 -16.42
CA GLN A 85 2.47 -2.20 -17.10
C GLN A 85 3.48 -3.03 -16.29
N ARG A 86 4.12 -2.45 -15.28
CA ARG A 86 5.22 -3.08 -14.52
C ARG A 86 4.82 -3.46 -13.09
N LEU A 87 3.68 -2.97 -12.61
CA LEU A 87 3.14 -3.31 -11.30
C LEU A 87 2.40 -4.65 -11.36
N GLU A 88 2.74 -5.55 -10.45
CA GLU A 88 2.16 -6.88 -10.34
C GLU A 88 0.88 -6.85 -9.49
N ALA A 89 -0.16 -6.21 -10.02
CA ALA A 89 -1.46 -6.10 -9.37
C ALA A 89 -2.60 -6.35 -10.36
N GLY A 90 -3.70 -6.94 -9.89
CA GLY A 90 -4.85 -7.20 -10.76
C GLY A 90 -5.60 -5.94 -11.20
N THR A 91 -5.45 -4.82 -10.48
CA THR A 91 -5.96 -3.51 -10.90
C THR A 91 -4.95 -2.42 -10.58
N VAL A 92 -4.64 -1.56 -11.56
CA VAL A 92 -3.79 -0.37 -11.36
C VAL A 92 -4.56 0.90 -11.69
N ASN A 93 -4.70 1.79 -10.70
CA ASN A 93 -5.43 3.04 -10.82
C ASN A 93 -4.47 4.22 -10.97
N ALA A 94 -4.64 5.03 -12.01
CA ALA A 94 -3.87 6.25 -12.19
C ALA A 94 -4.66 7.47 -11.69
N ASN A 95 -4.08 8.26 -10.79
CA ASN A 95 -4.64 9.52 -10.27
C ASN A 95 -6.08 9.38 -9.70
N GLY A 96 -6.39 8.25 -9.07
CA GLY A 96 -7.72 7.99 -8.53
C GLY A 96 -8.80 7.69 -9.57
N ALA A 97 -8.44 7.57 -10.85
CA ALA A 97 -9.35 7.06 -11.87
C ALA A 97 -9.52 5.55 -11.67
N GLY A 98 -10.77 5.08 -11.51
CA GLY A 98 -11.10 3.67 -11.65
C GLY A 98 -11.53 2.92 -10.39
N GLY A 99 -11.98 3.61 -9.34
CA GLY A 99 -12.67 2.94 -8.22
C GLY A 99 -13.72 1.93 -8.71
N LEU A 100 -13.99 0.88 -7.91
CA LEU A 100 -14.73 -0.32 -8.33
C LEU A 100 -15.87 -0.05 -9.33
N GLN A 101 -15.75 -0.59 -10.54
CA GLN A 101 -16.76 -0.45 -11.60
C GLN A 101 -17.38 -1.82 -11.93
N PRO A 102 -18.71 -1.93 -12.06
CA PRO A 102 -19.37 -3.21 -12.36
C PRO A 102 -18.92 -3.88 -13.67
N ASN A 103 -18.40 -3.09 -14.61
CA ASN A 103 -17.97 -3.51 -15.94
C ASN A 103 -16.43 -3.65 -16.08
N VAL A 104 -15.68 -3.49 -15.00
CA VAL A 104 -14.21 -3.67 -14.98
C VAL A 104 -13.90 -4.88 -14.10
N PRO A 105 -13.18 -5.89 -14.61
CA PRO A 105 -12.85 -7.06 -13.81
C PRO A 105 -11.96 -6.67 -12.62
N MET A 106 -12.24 -7.27 -11.47
CA MET A 106 -11.41 -7.16 -10.28
C MET A 106 -10.98 -8.57 -9.85
N GLY A 107 -9.69 -8.73 -9.58
CA GLY A 107 -9.09 -9.98 -9.14
C GLY A 107 -7.69 -9.71 -8.60
N GLY A 108 -7.13 -10.67 -7.85
CA GLY A 108 -5.78 -10.55 -7.31
C GLY A 108 -4.72 -11.16 -8.23
N TRP A 109 -3.50 -10.64 -8.11
CA TRP A 109 -2.27 -11.27 -8.59
C TRP A 109 -1.63 -12.03 -7.40
N LYS A 110 -0.80 -13.04 -7.69
CA LYS A 110 -0.07 -13.86 -6.67
C LYS A 110 -1.02 -14.52 -5.66
N GLN A 111 -0.77 -14.36 -4.36
CA GLN A 111 -1.60 -14.95 -3.30
C GLN A 111 -2.88 -14.14 -3.04
N SER A 112 -3.13 -13.04 -3.77
CA SER A 112 -4.39 -12.30 -3.66
C SER A 112 -5.55 -12.92 -4.46
N GLY A 113 -5.33 -14.01 -5.20
CA GLY A 113 -6.37 -14.70 -5.99
C GLY A 113 -5.85 -15.89 -6.78
#